data_AF-A0A0C9R5G3-F1
#
_entry.id   AF-A0A0C9R5G3-F1
#
_cell.length_a   1.000
_cell.length_b   1.000
_cell.length_c   1.000
_cell.angle_alpha   90.00
_cell.angle_beta   90.00
_cell.angle_gamma   90.00
#
_symmetry.space_group_name_H-M   'P 1'
#
loop_
_entity.id
_entity.type
_entity.pdbx_description
1 polymer ?
#
loop_
_entity_poly.entity_id
_entity_poly.type
_entity_poly.pdbx_seq_one_letter_code
_entity_poly.pdbx_strand_id
1 'polypeptide(L)'
;LLLLPLLLVLLLCAVCGEGRSGGAQWGRFTACVYKRAGRLLRSRSGACAAAQMFRQFHAMNRANCRKCDKYFHCRANFLAVRSCRGGSSRRVAEIISFCRELSQPGNPRDRRGDEAANRFGRRGGNCGARYLRSYGCAYRPRTGQCKW
;
A
#
# COMPACT_ATOMS: atom_id res chain seq x y z
N LEU A 1 24.62 -10.43 -4.52
CA LEU A 1 23.76 -9.75 -3.52
C LEU A 1 22.53 -9.00 -4.12
N LEU A 2 22.22 -9.15 -5.41
CA LEU A 2 21.15 -8.39 -6.11
C LEU A 2 19.78 -9.09 -6.20
N LEU A 3 19.64 -10.30 -5.67
CA LEU A 3 18.42 -11.13 -5.81
C LEU A 3 17.51 -11.11 -4.58
N LEU A 4 18.02 -10.72 -3.40
CA LEU A 4 17.27 -10.71 -2.14
C LEU A 4 15.99 -9.85 -2.11
N PRO A 5 15.95 -8.62 -2.67
CA PRO A 5 14.73 -7.82 -2.61
C PRO A 5 13.67 -8.31 -3.60
N LEU A 6 14.07 -8.97 -4.69
CA LEU A 6 13.14 -9.59 -5.66
C LEU A 6 12.57 -10.90 -5.11
N LEU A 7 13.41 -11.69 -4.41
CA LEU A 7 13.03 -12.93 -3.76
C LEU A 7 12.05 -12.69 -2.59
N LEU A 8 12.23 -11.61 -1.83
CA LEU A 8 11.29 -11.22 -0.76
C LEU A 8 9.91 -10.82 -1.32
N VAL A 9 9.87 -10.23 -2.52
CA VAL A 9 8.62 -9.90 -3.21
C VAL A 9 7.93 -11.17 -3.77
N LEU A 10 8.70 -12.18 -4.16
CA LEU A 10 8.18 -13.46 -4.69
C LEU A 10 7.72 -14.45 -3.59
N LEU A 11 8.47 -14.59 -2.50
CA LEU A 11 8.16 -15.53 -1.41
C LEU A 11 6.89 -15.17 -0.61
N LEU A 12 6.44 -13.91 -0.64
CA LEU A 12 5.26 -13.44 0.08
C LEU A 12 3.96 -13.54 -0.74
N CYS A 13 4.04 -13.94 -2.02
CA CYS A 13 2.88 -14.15 -2.89
C CYS A 13 2.09 -15.44 -2.59
N ALA A 14 2.64 -16.38 -1.80
CA ALA A 14 2.04 -17.71 -1.59
C ALA A 14 1.08 -17.81 -0.39
N VAL A 15 0.93 -16.77 0.46
CA VAL A 15 0.32 -16.94 1.80
C VAL A 15 -0.81 -15.96 2.14
N CYS A 16 -1.45 -15.28 1.19
CA CYS A 16 -2.58 -14.40 1.51
C CYS A 16 -3.90 -14.96 0.98
N GLY A 17 -4.55 -15.71 1.89
CA GLY A 17 -5.94 -16.15 1.79
C GLY A 17 -6.95 -15.00 1.72
N GLU A 18 -8.16 -15.39 1.36
CA GLU A 18 -9.28 -14.62 0.83
C GLU A 18 -9.69 -13.39 1.65
N GLY A 19 -9.79 -12.25 0.95
CA GLY A 19 -10.33 -11.00 1.46
C GLY A 19 -10.87 -10.10 0.35
N ARG A 20 -12.00 -10.51 -0.26
CA ARG A 20 -13.06 -9.74 -0.98
C ARG A 20 -12.70 -8.50 -1.83
N SER A 21 -11.48 -8.40 -2.35
CA SER A 21 -11.14 -7.69 -3.59
C SER A 21 -10.57 -8.75 -4.51
N GLY A 22 -11.02 -8.87 -5.76
CA GLY A 22 -10.55 -9.90 -6.70
C GLY A 22 -9.03 -10.06 -6.61
N GLY A 23 -8.55 -11.30 -6.40
CA GLY A 23 -7.16 -11.58 -6.06
C GLY A 23 -6.20 -10.79 -6.92
N ALA A 24 -5.30 -10.02 -6.30
CA ALA A 24 -4.39 -9.15 -7.02
C ALA A 24 -3.60 -9.97 -8.06
N GLN A 25 -3.57 -9.49 -9.30
CA GLN A 25 -2.78 -10.06 -10.38
C GLN A 25 -1.30 -9.74 -10.14
N TRP A 26 -0.65 -10.50 -9.25
CA TRP A 26 0.71 -10.20 -8.77
C TRP A 26 1.75 -10.07 -9.89
N GLY A 27 1.68 -10.91 -10.94
CA GLY A 27 2.57 -10.78 -12.10
C GLY A 27 2.41 -9.46 -12.85
N ARG A 28 1.17 -8.94 -12.96
CA ARG A 28 0.88 -7.64 -13.57
C ARG A 28 1.39 -6.50 -12.68
N PHE A 29 1.25 -6.63 -11.36
CA PHE A 29 1.74 -5.66 -10.39
C PHE A 29 3.26 -5.55 -10.45
N THR A 30 3.97 -6.67 -10.36
CA THR A 30 5.44 -6.71 -10.35
C THR A 30 6.01 -6.19 -11.66
N ALA A 31 5.47 -6.61 -12.81
CA ALA A 31 5.88 -6.10 -14.12
C ALA A 31 5.68 -4.57 -14.23
N CYS A 32 4.54 -4.06 -13.76
CA CYS A 32 4.25 -2.62 -13.76
C CYS A 32 5.24 -1.83 -12.88
N VAL A 33 5.49 -2.30 -11.65
CA VAL A 33 6.40 -1.64 -10.71
C VAL A 33 7.84 -1.70 -11.22
N TYR A 34 8.28 -2.84 -11.75
CA TYR A 34 9.61 -2.99 -12.32
C TYR A 34 9.83 -1.99 -13.47
N LYS A 35 8.91 -1.94 -14.43
CA LYS A 35 9.00 -1.06 -15.61
C LYS A 35 8.98 0.43 -15.24
N ARG A 36 8.19 0.82 -14.24
CA ARG A 36 7.94 2.25 -13.93
C ARG A 36 8.80 2.80 -12.79
N ALA A 37 9.11 1.99 -11.79
CA ALA A 37 9.85 2.40 -10.59
C ALA A 37 11.23 1.75 -10.45
N GLY A 38 11.63 0.80 -11.31
CA GLY A 38 12.87 0.02 -11.15
C GLY A 38 14.12 0.87 -10.88
N ARG A 39 14.32 1.98 -11.59
CA ARG A 39 15.43 2.91 -11.34
C ARG A 39 15.27 3.66 -10.01
N LEU A 40 14.06 4.12 -9.69
CA LEU A 40 13.76 4.86 -8.46
C LEU A 40 13.94 4.00 -7.20
N LEU A 41 13.61 2.71 -7.29
CA LEU A 41 13.78 1.74 -6.21
C LEU A 41 15.24 1.51 -5.82
N ARG A 42 16.21 1.83 -6.69
CA ARG A 42 17.64 1.78 -6.36
C ARG A 42 18.10 2.94 -5.48
N SER A 43 17.32 4.02 -5.41
CA SER A 43 17.62 5.14 -4.52
C SER A 43 17.21 4.82 -3.08
N ARG A 44 17.93 5.35 -2.08
CA ARG A 44 17.60 5.19 -0.65
C ARG A 44 16.15 5.61 -0.34
N SER A 45 15.74 6.76 -0.87
CA SER A 45 14.38 7.30 -0.66
C SER A 45 13.30 6.45 -1.32
N GLY A 46 13.57 5.88 -2.50
CA GLY A 46 12.64 4.99 -3.21
C GLY A 46 12.51 3.63 -2.54
N ALA A 47 13.62 3.01 -2.15
CA ALA A 47 13.62 1.75 -1.39
C ALA A 47 12.87 1.90 -0.06
N CYS A 48 13.12 2.99 0.67
CA CYS A 48 12.40 3.30 1.90
C CYS A 48 10.89 3.42 1.66
N ALA A 49 10.47 4.15 0.62
CA ALA A 49 9.06 4.34 0.30
C ALA A 49 8.37 3.01 -0.02
N ALA A 50 9.00 2.17 -0.84
CA ALA A 50 8.48 0.84 -1.13
C ALA A 50 8.36 -0.02 0.13
N ALA A 51 9.34 0.02 1.03
CA ALA A 51 9.29 -0.69 2.31
C ALA A 51 8.17 -0.19 3.23
N GLN A 52 7.86 1.11 3.23
CA GLN A 52 6.71 1.65 3.98
C GLN A 52 5.37 1.18 3.38
N MET A 53 5.24 1.21 2.05
CA MET A 53 4.05 0.73 1.35
C MET A 53 3.81 -0.77 1.64
N PHE A 54 4.88 -1.57 1.53
CA PHE A 54 4.83 -3.01 1.80
C PHE A 54 4.45 -3.33 3.25
N ARG A 55 5.06 -2.64 4.24
CA ARG A 55 4.72 -2.82 5.66
C ARG A 55 3.24 -2.57 5.94
N GLN A 56 2.63 -1.58 5.30
CA GLN A 56 1.21 -1.28 5.50
C GLN A 56 0.30 -2.28 4.78
N PHE A 57 0.68 -2.77 3.59
CA PHE A 57 0.00 -3.90 2.95
C PHE A 57 0.00 -5.14 3.86
N HIS A 58 1.16 -5.49 4.42
CA HIS A 58 1.26 -6.62 5.34
C HIS A 58 0.46 -6.39 6.64
N ALA A 59 0.49 -5.18 7.21
CA ALA A 59 -0.31 -4.84 8.38
C ALA A 59 -1.82 -4.94 8.12
N MET A 60 -2.27 -4.51 6.94
CA MET A 60 -3.66 -4.62 6.49
C MET A 60 -4.11 -6.09 6.45
N ASN A 61 -3.34 -6.93 5.76
CA ASN A 61 -3.68 -8.35 5.61
C ASN A 61 -3.61 -9.09 6.95
N ARG A 62 -2.59 -8.83 7.77
CA ARG A 62 -2.46 -9.43 9.09
C ARG A 62 -3.63 -9.05 10.01
N ALA A 63 -4.04 -7.79 9.98
CA ALA A 63 -5.14 -7.32 10.82
C ALA A 63 -6.49 -7.86 10.33
N ASN A 64 -6.70 -7.92 9.02
CA ASN A 64 -7.94 -8.38 8.38
C ASN A 64 -9.21 -7.71 8.96
N CYS A 65 -9.10 -6.42 9.31
CA CYS A 65 -10.22 -5.67 9.88
C CYS A 65 -11.20 -5.21 8.80
N ARG A 66 -12.51 -5.30 9.11
CA ARG A 66 -13.58 -4.83 8.21
C ARG A 66 -13.48 -3.32 7.96
N LYS A 67 -13.73 -2.91 6.71
CA LYS A 67 -13.84 -1.51 6.26
C LYS A 67 -12.58 -0.65 6.51
N CYS A 68 -11.40 -1.26 6.54
CA CYS A 68 -10.14 -0.59 6.91
C CYS A 68 -9.15 -0.38 5.77
N ASP A 69 -9.42 -0.92 4.59
CA ASP A 69 -8.58 -0.82 3.39
C ASP A 69 -8.16 0.64 3.11
N LYS A 70 -9.11 1.60 3.07
CA LYS A 70 -8.82 3.02 2.83
C LYS A 70 -7.89 3.63 3.88
N TYR A 71 -7.98 3.20 5.14
CA TYR A 71 -7.04 3.64 6.17
C TYR A 71 -5.60 3.20 5.85
N PHE A 72 -5.41 1.94 5.47
CA PHE A 72 -4.09 1.42 5.12
C PHE A 72 -3.54 2.04 3.84
N HIS A 73 -4.38 2.28 2.82
CA HIS A 73 -4.01 3.04 1.63
C HIS A 73 -3.46 4.44 1.95
N CYS A 74 -4.19 5.17 2.79
CA CYS A 74 -3.76 6.48 3.27
C CYS A 74 -2.46 6.38 4.06
N ARG A 75 -2.38 5.46 5.04
CA ARG A 75 -1.24 5.34 5.95
C ARG A 75 0.03 4.94 5.22
N ALA A 76 -0.05 4.01 4.26
CA ALA A 76 1.05 3.61 3.40
C ALA A 76 1.67 4.81 2.69
N ASN A 77 0.82 5.60 2.04
CA ASN A 77 1.23 6.78 1.28
C ASN A 77 1.76 7.92 2.14
N PHE A 78 1.15 8.14 3.32
CA PHE A 78 1.64 9.10 4.30
C PHE A 78 3.05 8.73 4.76
N LEU A 79 3.25 7.47 5.19
CA LEU A 79 4.54 7.01 5.70
C LEU A 79 5.62 7.00 4.63
N ALA A 80 5.27 6.61 3.40
CA ALA A 80 6.18 6.60 2.27
C ALA A 80 6.73 8.00 1.95
N VAL A 81 5.91 9.05 2.05
CA VAL A 81 6.36 10.43 1.81
C VAL A 81 7.00 11.05 3.05
N ARG A 82 6.38 10.91 4.22
CA ARG A 82 6.78 11.62 5.44
C ARG A 82 8.04 11.04 6.09
N SER A 83 8.24 9.73 6.00
CA SER A 83 9.32 9.03 6.71
C SER A 83 10.57 8.80 5.85
N CYS A 84 10.46 8.97 4.52
CA CYS A 84 11.54 8.67 3.59
C CYS A 84 12.07 9.95 2.94
N ARG A 85 13.19 10.45 3.47
CA ARG A 85 13.86 11.67 3.00
C ARG A 85 14.42 11.45 1.59
N GLY A 86 14.22 12.41 0.68
CA GLY A 86 14.74 12.42 -0.69
C GLY A 86 13.66 12.43 -1.77
N GLY A 87 14.06 12.74 -3.02
CA GLY A 87 13.12 13.07 -4.11
C GLY A 87 12.31 11.91 -4.70
N SER A 88 12.75 10.65 -4.55
CA SER A 88 12.09 9.52 -5.22
C SER A 88 10.89 8.96 -4.47
N SER A 89 10.77 9.23 -3.16
CA SER A 89 9.82 8.56 -2.28
C SER A 89 8.37 8.77 -2.69
N ARG A 90 8.00 10.03 -3.00
CA ARG A 90 6.67 10.40 -3.50
C ARG A 90 6.34 9.68 -4.80
N ARG A 91 7.27 9.67 -5.76
CA ARG A 91 7.06 9.08 -7.07
C ARG A 91 6.92 7.56 -6.99
N VAL A 92 7.69 6.90 -6.13
CA VAL A 92 7.55 5.47 -5.86
C VAL A 92 6.18 5.14 -5.26
N ALA A 93 5.72 5.92 -4.27
CA ALA A 93 4.40 5.72 -3.68
C ALA A 93 3.26 5.86 -4.71
N GLU A 94 3.35 6.85 -5.61
CA GLU A 94 2.42 7.02 -6.73
C GLU A 94 2.40 5.81 -7.67
N ILE A 95 3.58 5.35 -8.08
CA ILE A 95 3.70 4.22 -9.02
C ILE A 95 3.18 2.93 -8.39
N ILE A 96 3.53 2.64 -7.14
CA ILE A 96 3.05 1.44 -6.44
C ILE A 96 1.51 1.48 -6.31
N SER A 97 0.93 2.61 -5.90
CA SER A 97 -0.53 2.77 -5.87
C SER A 97 -1.15 2.53 -7.24
N PHE A 98 -0.63 3.17 -8.29
CA PHE A 98 -1.15 3.01 -9.66
C PHE A 98 -1.07 1.56 -10.15
N CYS A 99 0.08 0.90 -9.96
CA CYS A 99 0.27 -0.48 -10.37
C CYS A 99 -0.64 -1.44 -9.60
N ARG A 100 -0.94 -1.15 -8.32
CA ARG A 100 -1.91 -1.94 -7.54
C ARG A 100 -3.32 -1.82 -8.13
N GLU A 101 -3.79 -0.61 -8.44
CA GLU A 101 -5.10 -0.40 -9.08
C GLU A 101 -5.19 -1.09 -10.46
N LEU A 102 -4.13 -1.05 -11.26
CA LEU A 102 -4.11 -1.77 -12.55
C LEU A 102 -4.18 -3.28 -12.41
N SER A 103 -3.72 -3.82 -11.29
CA SER A 103 -3.57 -5.26 -11.07
C SER A 103 -4.75 -5.86 -10.31
N GLN A 104 -5.73 -5.05 -9.95
CA GLN A 104 -6.95 -5.49 -9.30
C GLN A 104 -8.15 -5.15 -10.18
N PRO A 105 -8.68 -6.13 -10.92
CA PRO A 105 -9.96 -5.96 -11.57
C PRO A 105 -11.02 -5.83 -10.47
N GLY A 106 -11.55 -4.62 -10.28
CA GLY A 106 -12.42 -4.29 -9.16
C GLY A 106 -13.47 -3.24 -9.51
N ASN A 107 -14.37 -2.98 -8.57
CA ASN A 107 -15.45 -2.00 -8.73
C ASN A 107 -14.87 -0.59 -8.95
N PRO A 108 -15.27 0.14 -10.01
CA PRO A 108 -14.79 1.50 -10.26
C PRO A 108 -14.98 2.48 -9.09
N ARG A 109 -16.05 2.31 -8.28
CA ARG A 109 -16.27 3.13 -7.08
C ARG A 109 -15.24 2.86 -6.00
N ASP A 110 -14.88 1.59 -5.82
CA ASP A 110 -13.91 1.17 -4.81
C ASP A 110 -12.51 1.71 -5.14
N ARG A 111 -12.10 1.55 -6.41
CA ARG A 111 -10.89 2.15 -6.97
C ARG A 111 -10.82 3.66 -6.74
N ARG A 112 -11.89 4.41 -7.00
CA ARG A 112 -11.91 5.86 -6.74
C ARG A 112 -11.68 6.20 -5.27
N GLY A 113 -12.24 5.39 -4.37
CA GLY A 113 -11.99 5.51 -2.94
C GLY A 113 -10.52 5.26 -2.57
N ASP A 114 -9.91 4.21 -3.13
CA ASP A 114 -8.50 3.88 -2.92
C ASP A 114 -7.58 4.99 -3.41
N GLU A 115 -7.82 5.48 -4.62
CA GLU A 115 -7.08 6.59 -5.19
C GLU A 115 -7.21 7.86 -4.35
N ALA A 116 -8.39 8.16 -3.81
CA ALA A 116 -8.61 9.29 -2.91
C ALA A 116 -7.82 9.15 -1.60
N ALA A 117 -7.86 7.97 -0.97
CA ALA A 117 -7.11 7.67 0.25
C ALA A 117 -5.60 7.78 0.03
N ASN A 118 -5.11 7.17 -1.06
CA ASN A 118 -3.72 7.25 -1.49
C ASN A 118 -3.26 8.71 -1.65
N ARG A 119 -4.03 9.55 -2.36
CA ARG A 119 -3.73 10.98 -2.55
C ARG A 119 -3.73 11.77 -1.24
N PHE A 120 -4.72 11.54 -0.38
CA PHE A 120 -4.83 12.23 0.90
C PHE A 120 -3.63 11.94 1.80
N GLY A 121 -3.22 10.67 1.90
CA GLY A 121 -2.02 10.27 2.62
C GLY A 121 -0.74 10.91 2.08
N ARG A 122 -0.52 10.87 0.75
CA ARG A 122 0.69 11.48 0.13
C ARG A 122 0.79 13.00 0.34
N ARG A 123 -0.35 13.67 0.56
CA ARG A 123 -0.42 15.11 0.87
C ARG A 123 -0.25 15.42 2.37
N GLY A 124 0.00 14.42 3.20
CA GLY A 124 0.21 14.62 4.64
C GLY A 124 -1.07 14.61 5.47
N GLY A 125 -2.20 14.18 4.91
CA GLY A 125 -3.49 14.17 5.60
C GLY A 125 -3.53 13.25 6.82
N ASN A 126 -4.40 13.59 7.78
CA ASN A 126 -4.64 12.78 8.97
C ASN A 126 -5.50 11.55 8.64
N CYS A 127 -4.86 10.43 8.31
CA CYS A 127 -5.53 9.18 7.95
C CYS A 127 -6.45 8.63 9.04
N GLY A 128 -6.07 8.82 10.31
CA GLY A 128 -6.86 8.33 11.45
C GLY A 128 -8.21 9.04 11.53
N ALA A 129 -8.17 10.38 11.51
CA ALA A 129 -9.39 11.19 11.51
C ALA A 129 -10.30 10.88 10.32
N ARG A 130 -9.72 10.70 9.12
CA ARG A 130 -10.49 10.53 7.87
C ARG A 130 -10.97 9.11 7.58
N TYR A 131 -10.31 8.07 8.08
CA TYR A 131 -10.61 6.69 7.65
C TYR A 131 -10.81 5.70 8.79
N LEU A 132 -10.56 6.06 10.05
CA LEU A 132 -10.96 5.20 11.18
C LEU A 132 -12.42 5.40 11.54
N ARG A 133 -12.81 6.64 11.88
CA ARG A 133 -14.16 6.93 12.40
C ARG A 133 -15.23 6.99 11.30
N SER A 134 -15.05 7.85 10.31
CA SER A 134 -16.04 8.12 9.25
C SER A 134 -16.30 6.93 8.32
N TYR A 135 -15.35 6.00 8.20
CA TYR A 135 -15.50 4.79 7.39
C TYR A 135 -15.92 3.56 8.21
N GLY A 136 -16.06 3.69 9.54
CA GLY A 136 -16.40 2.57 10.43
C GLY A 136 -15.33 1.48 10.42
N CYS A 137 -14.06 1.85 10.27
CA CYS A 137 -12.96 0.90 10.30
C CYS A 137 -12.74 0.39 11.73
N ALA A 138 -12.73 -0.93 11.87
CA ALA A 138 -12.54 -1.61 13.16
C ALA A 138 -11.09 -1.58 13.69
N TYR A 139 -10.11 -1.19 12.88
CA TYR A 139 -8.69 -1.26 13.23
C TYR A 139 -8.30 -0.27 14.33
N ARG A 140 -7.53 -0.73 15.31
CA ARG A 140 -6.94 0.09 16.37
C ARG A 140 -5.45 0.26 16.11
N PRO A 141 -4.98 1.43 15.62
CA PRO A 141 -3.57 1.61 15.25
C PRO A 141 -2.58 1.45 16.40
N ARG A 142 -3.00 1.68 17.65
CA ARG A 142 -2.14 1.54 18.84
C ARG A 142 -1.82 0.09 19.16
N THR A 143 -2.78 -0.82 18.98
CA THR A 143 -2.64 -2.24 19.36
C THR A 143 -2.46 -3.17 18.16
N GLY A 144 -2.75 -2.69 16.95
CA GLY A 144 -2.74 -3.49 15.73
C GLY A 144 -3.90 -4.48 15.62
N GLN A 145 -4.89 -4.42 16.51
CA GLN A 145 -6.02 -5.35 16.57
C GLN A 145 -7.30 -4.74 16.00
N CYS A 146 -8.27 -5.59 15.65
CA CYS A 146 -9.62 -5.17 15.29
C CYS A 146 -10.53 -5.07 16.51
N LYS A 147 -11.41 -4.07 16.52
CA LYS A 147 -12.60 -4.02 17.38
C LYS A 147 -13.71 -4.80 16.67
N TRP A 148 -13.91 -6.05 17.05
CA TRP A 148 -15.04 -6.87 16.57
C TRP A 148 -16.35 -6.44 17.22
#